data_AF-A0A2Z2IXW3-F1
#
_entry.id   AF-A0A2Z2IXW3-F1
#
_cell.length_a   1.000
_cell.length_b   1.000
_cell.length_c   1.000
_cell.angle_alpha   90.00
_cell.angle_beta   90.00
_cell.angle_gamma   90.00
#
_symmetry.space_group_name_H-M   'P 1'
#
loop_
_entity.id
_entity.type
_entity.pdbx_description
1 polymer ?
#
loop_
_entity_poly.entity_id
_entity_poly.type
_entity_poly.pdbx_seq_one_letter_code
_entity_poly.pdbx_strand_id
1 'polypeptide(L)'
;MGRRGGKKAEERWKTDPEGEYVQVRRTALEETNIKRATGGRATARQIANYFDDTLLQTGKYPSIPDTMREFGVSRPTVKRALPTVKRALKNA
;
A
#
# COMPACT_ATOMS: atom_id res chain seq x y z
N MET A 1 4.12 3.29 -32.26
CA MET A 1 4.50 1.87 -32.04
C MET A 1 3.79 1.18 -30.85
N GLY A 2 2.61 1.61 -30.37
CA GLY A 2 2.00 1.03 -29.14
C GLY A 2 0.81 0.08 -29.34
N ARG A 3 0.10 0.13 -30.47
CA ARG A 3 -1.19 -0.59 -30.64
C ARG A 3 -1.06 -2.09 -30.95
N ARG A 4 0.00 -2.51 -31.65
CA ARG A 4 0.17 -3.92 -32.06
C ARG A 4 0.61 -4.83 -30.91
N GLY A 5 1.45 -4.33 -30.00
CA GLY A 5 1.91 -5.08 -28.83
C GLY A 5 0.80 -5.35 -27.81
N GLY A 6 -0.05 -4.36 -27.54
CA GLY A 6 -1.22 -4.51 -26.66
C GLY A 6 -2.23 -5.52 -27.20
N LYS A 7 -2.58 -5.44 -28.49
CA LYS A 7 -3.50 -6.40 -29.14
C LYS A 7 -2.97 -7.83 -29.10
N LYS A 8 -1.69 -8.04 -29.42
CA LYS A 8 -1.08 -9.37 -29.41
C LYS A 8 -0.94 -9.94 -27.98
N ALA A 9 -0.72 -9.08 -26.99
CA ALA A 9 -0.78 -9.50 -25.60
C ALA A 9 -2.21 -9.90 -25.21
N GLU A 10 -3.21 -9.08 -25.56
CA GLU A 10 -4.63 -9.36 -25.30
C GLU A 10 -5.08 -10.66 -25.95
N GLU A 11 -4.70 -10.93 -27.20
CA GLU A 11 -4.94 -12.20 -27.87
C GLU A 11 -4.33 -13.37 -27.08
N ARG A 12 -3.07 -13.26 -26.63
CA ARG A 12 -2.43 -14.31 -25.80
C ARG A 12 -3.19 -14.59 -24.50
N TRP A 13 -3.69 -13.55 -23.83
CA TRP A 13 -4.51 -13.73 -22.62
C TRP A 13 -5.84 -14.46 -22.87
N LYS A 14 -6.42 -14.31 -24.07
CA LYS A 14 -7.70 -14.94 -24.44
C LYS A 14 -7.52 -16.35 -25.00
N THR A 15 -6.49 -16.56 -25.81
CA THR A 15 -6.31 -17.79 -26.58
C THR A 15 -5.53 -18.86 -25.82
N ASP A 16 -4.59 -18.46 -24.96
CA ASP A 16 -3.77 -19.39 -24.18
C ASP A 16 -3.51 -18.84 -22.76
N PRO A 17 -4.52 -18.88 -21.87
CA PRO A 17 -4.43 -18.33 -20.53
C PRO A 17 -3.53 -19.14 -19.59
N GLU A 18 -3.18 -20.38 -19.97
CA GLU A 18 -2.27 -21.24 -19.22
C GLU A 18 -0.86 -21.30 -19.81
N GLY A 19 -0.67 -20.72 -21.00
CA GLY A 19 0.62 -20.63 -21.67
C GLY A 19 1.69 -19.92 -20.83
N GLU A 20 2.94 -20.33 -21.05
CA GLU A 20 4.12 -19.86 -20.31
C GLU A 20 4.20 -18.32 -20.24
N TYR A 21 3.89 -17.62 -21.34
CA TYR A 21 3.86 -16.17 -21.37
C TYR A 21 2.86 -15.56 -20.38
N VAL A 22 1.66 -16.12 -20.28
CA VAL A 22 0.61 -15.61 -19.40
C VAL A 22 0.92 -15.95 -17.94
N GLN A 23 1.42 -17.15 -17.66
CA GLN A 23 1.81 -17.56 -16.31
C GLN A 23 2.97 -16.73 -15.75
N VAL A 24 4.02 -16.49 -16.54
CA VAL A 24 5.14 -15.61 -16.14
C VAL A 24 4.67 -14.18 -15.90
N ARG A 25 3.72 -13.68 -16.69
CA ARG A 25 3.13 -12.35 -16.48
C ARG A 25 2.27 -12.30 -15.21
N ARG A 26 1.48 -13.34 -14.93
CA ARG A 26 0.65 -13.45 -13.73
C ARG A 26 1.50 -13.47 -12.47
N THR A 27 2.51 -14.34 -12.41
CA THR A 27 3.44 -14.44 -11.28
C THR A 27 4.14 -13.11 -11.01
N ALA A 28 4.66 -12.43 -12.04
CA ALA A 28 5.27 -11.11 -11.87
C ALA A 28 4.28 -10.05 -11.35
N LEU A 29 3.02 -10.09 -11.80
CA LEU A 29 1.96 -9.20 -11.30
C LEU A 29 1.58 -9.52 -9.84
N GLU A 30 1.49 -10.80 -9.48
CA GLU A 30 1.21 -11.26 -8.13
C GLU A 30 2.32 -10.83 -7.16
N GLU A 31 3.58 -11.06 -7.50
CA GLU A 31 4.73 -10.58 -6.71
C GLU A 31 4.68 -9.07 -6.51
N THR A 32 4.39 -8.33 -7.58
CA THR A 32 4.27 -6.87 -7.52
C THR A 32 3.11 -6.45 -6.61
N ASN A 33 1.97 -7.15 -6.67
CA ASN A 33 0.82 -6.89 -5.80
C ASN A 33 1.14 -7.21 -4.34
N ILE A 34 1.84 -8.31 -4.06
CA ILE A 34 2.32 -8.68 -2.72
C ILE A 34 3.25 -7.60 -2.18
N LYS A 35 4.22 -7.13 -2.98
CA LYS A 35 5.13 -6.04 -2.60
C LYS A 35 4.38 -4.75 -2.28
N ARG A 36 3.44 -4.33 -3.14
CA ARG A 36 2.59 -3.15 -2.91
C ARG A 36 1.75 -3.28 -1.65
N ALA A 37 1.08 -4.41 -1.45
CA ALA A 37 0.25 -4.66 -0.28
C ALA A 37 1.08 -4.65 1.00
N THR A 38 2.25 -5.29 0.98
CA THR A 38 3.19 -5.34 2.11
C THR A 38 3.74 -3.95 2.43
N GLY A 39 4.19 -3.19 1.42
CA GLY A 39 4.67 -1.82 1.59
C GLY A 39 3.61 -0.89 2.17
N GLY A 40 2.36 -0.98 1.69
CA GLY A 40 1.24 -0.22 2.25
C GLY A 40 0.97 -0.55 3.73
N ARG A 41 1.01 -1.83 4.10
CA ARG A 41 0.86 -2.27 5.49
C ARG A 41 2.04 -1.82 6.37
N ALA A 42 3.27 -1.87 5.87
CA ALA A 42 4.45 -1.42 6.60
C ALA A 42 4.39 0.09 6.87
N THR A 43 4.06 0.90 5.85
CA THR A 43 3.89 2.35 5.97
C THR A 43 2.82 2.70 7.00
N ALA A 44 1.67 2.00 6.97
CA ALA A 44 0.60 2.22 7.94
C ALA A 44 1.04 1.93 9.39
N ARG A 45 1.88 0.90 9.61
CA ARG A 45 2.44 0.61 10.94
C ARG A 45 3.44 1.67 11.39
N GLN A 46 4.31 2.14 10.51
CA GLN A 46 5.25 3.21 10.83
C GLN A 46 4.54 4.50 11.24
N ILE A 47 3.47 4.87 10.52
CA ILE A 47 2.63 6.02 10.87
C ILE A 47 1.97 5.79 12.23
N ALA A 48 1.42 4.60 12.49
CA ALA A 48 0.80 4.29 13.79
C ALA A 48 1.80 4.41 14.95
N ASN A 49 2.98 3.80 14.81
CA ASN A 49 4.04 3.87 15.81
C ASN A 49 4.47 5.33 16.07
N TYR A 50 4.59 6.15 15.03
CA TYR A 50 4.92 7.56 15.19
C TYR A 50 3.87 8.33 16.02
N PHE A 51 2.59 8.01 15.85
CA PHE A 51 1.53 8.61 16.68
C PHE A 51 1.70 8.22 18.15
N ASP A 52 1.98 6.95 18.43
CA ASP A 52 2.17 6.43 19.79
C ASP A 52 3.46 7.01 20.41
N ASP A 53 4.57 7.04 19.68
CA ASP A 53 5.83 7.61 20.12
C ASP A 53 5.70 9.11 20.43
N THR A 54 5.01 9.86 19.58
CA THR A 54 4.79 11.30 19.80
C THR A 54 3.90 11.54 21.01
N LEU A 55 2.89 10.69 21.23
CA LEU A 55 2.06 10.75 22.43
C LEU A 55 2.90 10.48 23.68
N LEU A 56 3.76 9.46 23.65
CA LEU A 56 4.64 9.12 24.77
C LEU A 56 5.61 10.26 25.10
N GLN A 57 6.15 10.95 24.09
CA GLN A 57 7.14 12.02 24.28
C GLN A 57 6.53 13.36 24.69
N THR A 58 5.37 13.73 24.12
CA THR A 58 4.81 15.09 24.23
C THR A 58 3.51 15.15 25.03
N GLY A 59 2.91 13.99 25.33
CA GLY A 59 1.58 13.88 25.94
C GLY A 59 0.44 14.22 24.98
N LYS A 60 0.70 14.49 23.70
CA LYS A 60 -0.31 14.84 22.69
C LYS A 60 -0.07 14.08 21.39
N TYR A 61 -1.16 13.74 20.71
CA TYR A 61 -1.06 13.14 19.37
C TYR A 61 -0.62 14.17 18.32
N PRO A 62 0.19 13.76 17.32
CA PRO A 62 0.59 14.62 16.23
C PRO A 62 -0.60 14.96 15.35
N SER A 63 -0.54 16.13 14.69
CA SER A 63 -1.58 16.50 13.73
C SER A 63 -1.44 15.69 12.44
N ILE A 64 -2.57 15.46 11.75
CA ILE A 64 -2.56 14.81 10.43
C ILE A 64 -1.68 15.59 9.43
N PRO A 65 -1.78 16.94 9.31
CA PRO A 65 -0.89 17.73 8.46
C PRO A 65 0.60 17.54 8.76
N ASP A 66 0.99 17.47 10.04
CA ASP A 66 2.40 17.31 10.40
C ASP A 66 2.90 15.92 10.04
N THR A 67 2.10 14.89 10.29
CA THR A 67 2.44 13.51 9.89
C THR A 67 2.56 13.37 8.38
N MET A 68 1.73 14.08 7.60
CA MET A 68 1.88 14.10 6.14
C MET A 68 3.21 14.68 5.69
N ARG A 69 3.67 15.75 6.36
CA ARG A 69 4.96 16.39 6.06
C ARG A 69 6.10 15.47 6.43
N GLU A 70 6.03 14.85 7.61
CA GLU A 70 7.04 13.93 8.12
C GLU A 70 7.25 12.72 7.19
N PHE A 71 6.16 12.08 6.76
CA PHE A 71 6.23 10.85 5.95
C PHE A 71 6.13 11.11 4.44
N GLY A 72 5.92 12.35 4.00
CA GLY A 72 5.70 12.68 2.59
C GLY A 72 4.45 12.01 1.97
N VAL A 73 3.43 11.74 2.79
CA VAL A 73 2.23 10.98 2.37
C VAL A 73 0.97 11.83 2.30
N SER A 74 -0.02 11.35 1.54
CA SER A 74 -1.33 12.00 1.41
C SER A 74 -2.19 11.86 2.68
N ARG A 75 -3.13 12.80 2.91
CA ARG A 75 -4.14 12.69 4.00
C ARG A 75 -4.84 11.33 4.04
N PRO A 76 -5.32 10.77 2.91
CA PRO A 76 -5.93 9.44 2.90
C PRO A 76 -5.00 8.33 3.41
N THR A 77 -3.70 8.40 3.11
CA THR A 77 -2.71 7.42 3.59
C THR A 77 -2.60 7.46 5.12
N VAL A 78 -2.48 8.66 5.70
CA VAL A 78 -2.47 8.84 7.16
C VAL A 78 -3.78 8.32 7.77
N LYS A 79 -4.93 8.71 7.22
CA LYS A 79 -6.25 8.26 7.72
C LYS A 79 -6.44 6.75 7.68
N ARG A 80 -5.87 6.04 6.69
CA ARG A 80 -5.91 4.57 6.61
C ARG A 80 -5.01 3.89 7.65
N ALA A 81 -3.99 4.57 8.15
CA ALA A 81 -3.15 4.07 9.24
C ALA A 81 -3.83 4.21 10.62
N LEU A 82 -4.66 5.24 10.80
CA LEU A 82 -5.36 5.52 12.05
C LEU A 82 -6.34 4.45 12.56
N PRO A 83 -7.11 3.66 11.77
CA PRO A 83 -7.97 2.62 12.34
C PRO A 83 -7.19 1.56 13.12
N THR A 84 -5.93 1.32 12.78
CA THR A 84 -5.03 0.48 13.60
C THR A 84 -4.82 1.09 14.98
N VAL A 85 -4.57 2.40 15.05
CA VAL A 85 -4.41 3.18 16.29
C VAL A 85 -5.75 3.27 17.06
N LYS A 86 -6.86 3.58 16.39
CA LYS A 86 -8.20 3.68 16.99
C LYS A 86 -8.68 2.37 17.62
N ARG A 87 -8.26 1.22 17.10
CA ARG A 87 -8.60 -0.09 17.67
C ARG A 87 -7.79 -0.38 18.92
N ALA A 88 -6.56 0.14 19.05
CA ALA A 88 -5.81 0.13 20.30
C ALA A 88 -6.49 1.06 21.34
N LEU A 89 -6.89 2.27 20.95
CA LEU A 89 -7.58 3.26 21.79
C LEU A 89 -8.94 2.82 22.37
N LYS A 90 -9.62 1.85 21.78
CA LYS A 90 -10.94 1.39 22.25
C LYS A 90 -10.85 0.22 23.26
N ASN A 91 -9.67 -0.38 23.39
CA ASN A 91 -9.40 -1.52 24.27
C ASN A 91 -8.37 -1.19 25.36
N ALA A 92 -7.96 0.08 25.47
CA ALA A 92 -7.17 0.64 26.56
C ALA A 92 -8.09 1.52 27.42
#